data_AF-C2G1J4-F1
#
_entry.id   AF-C2G1J4-F1
#
_cell.length_a   1.000
_cell.length_b   1.000
_cell.length_c   1.000
_cell.angle_alpha   90.00
_cell.angle_beta   90.00
_cell.angle_gamma   90.00
#
_symmetry.space_group_name_H-M   'P 1'
#
loop_
_entity.id
_entity.type
_entity.pdbx_description
1 polymer ?
#
loop_
_entity_poly.entity_id
_entity_poly.type
_entity_poly.pdbx_seq_one_letter_code
_entity_poly.pdbx_strand_id
1 'polypeptide(L)' 'MNKYLRRGLILSVSGILIIYGGYWMMSQEIDLYKIIMILGVLIFSWGFVTIIYSLIRKIERKSIMESRHEEQHKD' A
#
# COMPACT_ATOMS: atom_id res chain seq x y z
N MET A 1 -12.03 7.32 2.76
CA MET A 1 -10.66 6.76 2.68
C MET A 1 -9.68 7.88 2.37
N ASN A 2 -8.55 7.99 3.07
CA ASN A 2 -7.56 9.01 2.74
C ASN A 2 -7.05 8.79 1.30
N LYS A 3 -6.89 9.85 0.51
CA LYS A 3 -6.48 9.76 -0.91
C LYS A 3 -5.16 8.99 -1.09
N TYR A 4 -4.28 9.11 -0.09
CA TYR A 4 -3.00 8.41 0.00
C TYR A 4 -3.16 6.90 0.28
N LEU A 5 -4.09 6.51 1.15
CA LEU A 5 -4.39 5.10 1.43
C LEU A 5 -4.92 4.40 0.18
N ARG A 6 -5.82 5.06 -0.57
CA ARG A 6 -6.36 4.52 -1.82
C ARG A 6 -5.27 4.33 -2.88
N ARG A 7 -4.34 5.30 -2.99
CA ARG A 7 -3.20 5.19 -3.92
C ARG A 7 -2.25 4.05 -3.54
N GLY A 8 -1.90 3.92 -2.25
CA GLY A 8 -1.09 2.80 -1.77
C GLY A 8 -1.73 1.45 -2.06
N LEU A 9 -3.05 1.35 -1.85
CA LEU A 9 -3.81 0.12 -2.09
C LEU A 9 -3.86 -0.25 -3.58
N ILE A 10 -4.07 0.72 -4.47
CA ILE A 10 -4.01 0.49 -5.93
C ILE A 10 -2.61 0.03 -6.35
N LEU A 11 -1.55 0.67 -5.84
CA LEU A 11 -0.16 0.28 -6.12
C LEU A 11 0.12 -1.15 -5.65
N SER A 12 -0.26 -1.50 -4.42
CA SER A 12 -0.09 -2.87 -3.91
C SER A 12 -0.86 -3.90 -4.74
N VAL A 13 -2.12 -3.61 -5.09
CA VAL A 13 -2.91 -4.52 -5.94
C VAL A 13 -2.28 -4.67 -7.32
N SER A 14 -1.78 -3.58 -7.92
CA SER A 14 -1.08 -3.66 -9.21
C SER A 14 0.20 -4.49 -9.14
N GLY A 15 0.97 -4.37 -8.05
CA GLY A 15 2.16 -5.21 -7.81
C GLY A 15 1.82 -6.70 -7.72
N ILE A 16 0.74 -7.06 -7.01
CA ILE A 16 0.25 -8.45 -6.93
C ILE A 16 -0.13 -8.99 -8.31
N LEU A 17 -0.85 -8.19 -9.12
CA LEU A 17 -1.23 -8.58 -10.47
C LEU A 17 -0.02 -8.77 -11.39
N ILE A 18 1.01 -7.93 -11.27
CA ILE A 18 2.26 -8.06 -12.02
C ILE A 18 2.99 -9.36 -11.63
N ILE A 19 3.07 -9.67 -10.33
CA ILE A 19 3.68 -10.93 -9.86
C ILE A 19 2.90 -12.13 -10.39
N TYR A 20 1.57 -12.08 -10.35
CA TYR A 20 0.71 -13.13 -10.90
C TYR A 20 0.93 -13.33 -12.41
N GLY A 21 1.01 -12.23 -13.18
CA GLY A 21 1.39 -12.27 -14.59
C GLY A 21 2.79 -12.84 -14.83
N GLY A 22 3.74 -12.56 -13.93
CA GLY A 22 5.08 -13.15 -13.93
C GLY A 22 5.04 -14.67 -13.77
N TYR A 23 4.22 -15.21 -12.88
CA TYR A 23 4.02 -16.65 -12.76
C TYR A 23 3.40 -17.27 -14.02
N TRP A 24 2.46 -16.57 -14.65
CA TRP A 24 1.90 -17.02 -15.92
C TRP A 24 2.96 -17.06 -17.03
N MET A 25 3.85 -16.06 -17.11
CA MET A 25 4.98 -16.06 -18.05
C MET A 25 6.01 -17.15 -17.75
N MET A 26 6.26 -17.45 -16.47
CA MET A 26 7.11 -18.56 -16.06
C MET A 26 6.56 -19.90 -16.59
N SER A 27 5.24 -20.08 -16.57
CA SER A 27 4.59 -21.26 -17.14
C SER A 27 4.70 -21.37 -18.66
N GLN A 28 5.03 -20.27 -19.35
CA GLN A 28 5.20 -20.20 -20.80
C GLN A 28 6.70 -20.21 -21.20
N GLU A 29 7.60 -20.50 -20.26
CA GLU A 29 9.05 -20.51 -20.45
C GLU A 29 9.64 -19.18 -20.98
N ILE A 30 8.96 -18.05 -20.72
CA ILE A 30 9.43 -16.74 -21.18
C ILE A 30 10.44 -16.19 -20.17
N ASP A 31 11.74 -16.20 -20.51
CA ASP A 31 12.85 -15.80 -19.62
C ASP A 31 12.72 -14.42 -18.95
N LEU A 32 11.93 -13.50 -19.52
CA LEU A 32 11.64 -12.18 -18.95
C LEU A 32 10.84 -12.25 -17.62
N TYR A 33 10.29 -13.41 -17.25
CA TYR A 33 9.49 -13.57 -16.03
C TYR A 33 10.26 -13.15 -14.77
N LYS A 34 11.57 -13.42 -14.70
CA LYS A 34 12.39 -13.11 -13.52
C LYS A 34 12.44 -11.60 -13.27
N ILE A 35 12.63 -10.82 -14.33
CA ILE A 35 12.68 -9.35 -14.25
C ILE A 35 11.32 -8.79 -13.86
N ILE A 36 10.24 -9.31 -14.47
CA ILE A 36 8.87 -8.87 -14.19
C ILE A 36 8.48 -9.17 -12.74
N MET A 37 8.85 -10.34 -12.21
CA MET A 37 8.59 -10.68 -10.82
C MET A 37 9.35 -9.78 -9.85
N ILE A 38 10.63 -9.47 -10.12
CA ILE A 38 11.42 -8.53 -9.30
C ILE A 38 10.76 -7.15 -9.29
N LEU A 39 10.36 -6.63 -10.46
CA LEU A 39 9.66 -5.35 -10.56
C LEU A 39 8.32 -5.37 -9.82
N GLY A 40 7.58 -6.47 -9.91
CA GLY A 40 6.33 -6.67 -9.18
C GLY A 40 6.52 -6.58 -7.66
N VAL A 41 7.56 -7.22 -7.12
CA VAL A 41 7.89 -7.16 -5.68
C VAL A 41 8.29 -5.74 -5.27
N LEU A 42 9.06 -5.01 -6.08
CA LEU A 42 9.45 -3.63 -5.78
C LEU A 42 8.23 -2.69 -5.76
N ILE A 43 7.34 -2.79 -6.75
CA ILE A 43 6.10 -2.00 -6.82
C ILE A 43 5.18 -2.33 -5.64
N PHE A 44 5.01 -3.62 -5.33
CA PHE A 44 4.23 -4.05 -4.17
C PHE A 44 4.77 -3.49 -2.87
N SER A 45 6.09 -3.59 -2.66
CA SER A 45 6.77 -3.09 -1.46
C SER A 45 6.57 -1.59 -1.28
N TRP A 46 6.71 -0.81 -2.37
CA TRP A 46 6.47 0.63 -2.35
C TRP A 46 5.01 0.97 -2.03
N GLY A 47 4.06 0.25 -2.63
CA GLY A 47 2.63 0.36 -2.33
C GLY A 47 2.35 0.05 -0.86
N PHE A 48 2.96 -1.01 -0.33
CA PHE A 48 2.76 -1.45 1.04
C PHE A 48 3.29 -0.44 2.06
N VAL A 49 4.50 0.10 1.87
CA VAL A 49 5.05 1.18 2.72
C VAL A 49 4.13 2.40 2.69
N THR A 50 3.59 2.75 1.52
CA THR A 50 2.63 3.87 1.38
C THR A 50 1.35 3.63 2.18
N ILE A 51 0.84 2.40 2.21
CA ILE A 51 -0.32 2.01 3.03
C ILE A 51 0.01 2.19 4.51
N ILE A 52 1.11 1.61 4.99
CA ILE A 52 1.53 1.69 6.39
C ILE A 52 1.69 3.14 6.84
N TYR A 53 2.41 3.96 6.07
CA TYR A 53 2.56 5.38 6.36
C TYR A 53 1.21 6.11 6.43
N SER A 54 0.31 5.81 5.50
CA SER A 54 -1.03 6.40 5.53
C SER A 54 -1.87 5.94 6.71
N LEU A 55 -1.70 4.71 7.20
CA LEU A 55 -2.42 4.20 8.37
C LEU A 55 -1.90 4.87 9.64
N ILE A 56 -0.58 4.93 9.83
CA ILE A 56 0.05 5.63 10.95
C ILE A 56 -0.42 7.08 11.01
N ARG A 57 -0.33 7.81 9.88
CA ARG A 57 -0.77 9.21 9.80
C ARG A 57 -2.28 9.41 10.02
N LYS A 58 -3.09 8.36 9.82
CA LYS A 58 -4.53 8.39 10.10
C LYS A 58 -4.80 8.19 11.59
N ILE A 59 -4.07 7.29 12.24
CA ILE A 59 -4.16 7.03 13.68
C ILE A 59 -3.73 8.27 14.45
N GLU A 60 -2.57 8.83 14.12
CA GLU A 60 -2.02 10.04 14.74
C GLU A 60 -2.98 11.23 14.64
N ARG A 61 -3.62 11.43 13.47
CA ARG A 61 -4.64 12.48 13.33
C ARG A 61 -5.90 12.23 14.15
N LYS A 62 -6.31 10.97 14.29
CA LYS A 62 -7.48 10.62 15.10
C LYS A 62 -7.21 10.88 16.58
N SER A 63 -6.06 10.46 17.10
CA SER A 63 -5.70 10.65 18.51
C SER A 63 -5.60 12.13 18.90
N ILE A 64 -5.06 12.99 18.02
CA ILE A 64 -4.99 14.45 18.26
C ILE A 64 -6.38 15.11 18.27
N MET A 65 -7.30 14.62 17.43
CA MET A 65 -8.66 15.17 17.36
C MET A 65 -9.47 14.79 18.60
N GLU A 66 -9.30 13.55 19.05
CA GLU A 66 -9.94 13.01 20.25
C GLU A 66 -9.48 13.74 21.52
N SER A 67 -8.18 14.01 21.65
CA SER A 67 -7.65 14.78 22.78
C SER A 67 -8.19 16.23 22.85
N ARG A 68 -8.43 16.87 21.69
CA ARG A 68 -9.02 18.22 21.65
C ARG A 68 -10.50 18.24 22.00
N HIS A 69 -11.24 17.19 21.63
CA HIS A 69 -12.65 17.06 22.00
C HIS A 69 -12.82 16.79 23.51
N GLU A 70 -11.90 16.06 24.14
CA GLU A 70 -11.90 15.85 25.58
C GLU A 70 -11.57 17.12 26.38
N GLU A 71 -10.72 18.01 25.87
CA GLU A 71 -10.45 19.32 26.47
C GLU A 71 -11.66 20.28 26.33
N GLN A 72 -12.38 20.25 25.21
CA GLN A 72 -13.57 21.08 25.01
C GLN A 72 -14.79 20.66 25.84
N HIS A 73 -14.83 19.43 26.34
CA HIS A 73 -15.97 18.91 27.13
C HIS A 73 -15.77 19.03 28.66
N LYS A 74 -14.65 19.61 29.10
CA LYS A 74 -14.32 19.81 30.52
C LYS A 74 -14.60 21.23 31.06
N ASP A 75 -15.08 22.14 30.21
CA ASP A 75 -15.62 23.46 30.59
C ASP A 75 -17.16 23.47 30.45
#